data_AF-A0A6I8P3P8-F1
#
_entry.id   AF-A0A6I8P3P8-F1
#
_cell.length_a   1.000
_cell.length_b   1.000
_cell.length_c   1.000
_cell.angle_alpha   90.00
_cell.angle_beta   90.00
_cell.angle_gamma   90.00
#
_symmetry.space_group_name_H-M   'P 1'
#
loop_
_entity.id
_entity.type
_entity.pdbx_description
1 polymer ?
#
loop_
_entity_poly.entity_id
_entity_poly.type
_entity_poly.pdbx_seq_one_letter_code
_entity_poly.pdbx_strand_id
1 'polypeptide(L)'
;MNEASPPGRRGRGGVRGQGRNGRAPALAGAASRGRCRSRGRREPMSGPMPPAPARGRARATLPSPGEKRAAAAPRRAAAARIRGSEARRSEVEGASHSRPVRFIRPSATPTGREMKEAARDSLPVERRKQEGQIWGSMRRTGFILGSGLLMFVAFWNSVTWHLQRFWGASGYFWQAQWEKLFHAFEGKEWILFYLGATLIPTLCFWGFNALLLVVDTTGKPNFIARYRIQEGKNDPVDPGKLRQAVRLVLFNQLAISFPMVIALYPCLRWRGNPCRLELPTFHWFLLELTIFTLIEEVMFYYSHRLIHHPLLYKHIHKRHHEWTAPIGVVSLYAHPVEHVLSNMLPVILGPLVMNSHLSSITVWFSLALIVTTISHCGYHLPFLPSPEFHDYHHLKFNQCYGVLGVLDHLHGTDAAFKQTKAYERHVLLLNFTPLSESIPDSPKKKE
;
A
#
# COMPACT_ATOMS: atom_id res chain seq x y z
N MET A 1 -37.53 30.69 -39.39
CA MET A 1 -37.73 32.16 -39.29
C MET A 1 -38.98 32.40 -38.47
N ASN A 2 -38.85 33.11 -37.34
CA ASN A 2 -39.79 34.14 -36.84
C ASN A 2 -39.27 34.61 -35.48
N GLU A 3 -39.31 35.93 -35.28
CA GLU A 3 -38.97 36.62 -34.03
C GLU A 3 -40.27 36.76 -33.16
N ALA A 4 -40.33 37.36 -31.97
CA ALA A 4 -39.40 38.29 -31.33
C ALA A 4 -39.48 38.32 -29.78
N SER A 5 -38.51 39.04 -29.20
CA SER A 5 -38.38 39.51 -27.81
C SER A 5 -39.41 40.63 -27.47
N PRO A 6 -39.37 41.37 -26.33
CA PRO A 6 -38.47 41.35 -25.15
C PRO A 6 -39.22 41.38 -23.79
N PRO A 7 -38.56 41.74 -22.67
CA PRO A 7 -38.63 43.15 -22.22
C PRO A 7 -37.27 43.69 -21.69
N GLY A 8 -37.21 44.96 -21.26
CA GLY A 8 -35.97 45.53 -20.71
C GLY A 8 -36.07 46.87 -19.99
N ARG A 9 -34.89 47.29 -19.49
CA ARG A 9 -34.51 48.61 -18.91
C ARG A 9 -35.21 49.11 -17.63
N ARG A 10 -34.46 49.00 -16.52
CA ARG A 10 -34.04 50.09 -15.60
C ARG A 10 -34.94 51.34 -15.52
N GLY A 11 -35.55 51.57 -14.36
CA GLY A 11 -35.85 52.91 -13.85
C GLY A 11 -34.80 53.40 -12.84
N ARG A 12 -34.41 54.68 -12.90
CA ARG A 12 -33.73 55.40 -11.81
C ARG A 12 -34.72 56.40 -11.23
N GLY A 13 -34.90 56.39 -9.91
CA GLY A 13 -35.62 57.43 -9.17
C GLY A 13 -34.93 57.62 -7.83
N GLY A 14 -34.76 58.86 -7.39
CA GLY A 14 -34.11 59.19 -6.12
C GLY A 14 -34.71 60.45 -5.51
N VAL A 15 -34.92 60.43 -4.20
CA VAL A 15 -35.46 61.55 -3.42
C VAL A 15 -34.55 61.75 -2.20
N ARG A 16 -34.25 63.02 -1.88
CA ARG A 16 -33.56 63.43 -0.66
C ARG A 16 -34.57 63.79 0.44
N GLY A 17 -34.16 63.65 1.70
CA GLY A 17 -34.42 64.73 2.67
C GLY A 17 -34.79 64.34 4.09
N GLN A 18 -33.90 64.68 5.04
CA GLN A 18 -34.18 65.01 6.45
C GLN A 18 -34.72 63.86 7.35
N GLY A 19 -34.46 63.83 8.66
CA GLY A 19 -33.52 64.63 9.48
C GLY A 19 -33.78 64.49 10.99
N ARG A 20 -32.85 65.02 11.81
CA ARG A 20 -32.89 65.25 13.28
C ARG A 20 -32.65 64.08 14.26
N ASN A 21 -31.56 64.27 15.02
CA ASN A 21 -31.46 64.27 16.49
C ASN A 21 -31.78 63.01 17.32
N GLY A 22 -30.74 62.46 17.98
CA GLY A 22 -30.85 61.52 19.10
C GLY A 22 -29.63 61.63 20.03
N ARG A 23 -29.80 62.31 21.18
CA ARG A 23 -28.73 62.69 22.13
C ARG A 23 -28.08 61.48 22.83
N ALA A 24 -26.79 61.59 23.16
CA ALA A 24 -26.18 60.87 24.29
C ALA A 24 -26.63 61.47 25.64
N PRO A 25 -26.40 60.76 26.75
CA PRO A 25 -25.41 61.30 27.69
C PRO A 25 -24.46 60.24 28.27
N ALA A 26 -23.41 60.72 28.95
CA ALA A 26 -22.54 59.92 29.82
C ALA A 26 -22.50 60.53 31.22
N LEU A 27 -22.32 59.70 32.25
CA LEU A 27 -21.87 59.95 33.65
C LEU A 27 -21.60 58.53 34.22
N ALA A 28 -20.50 58.13 34.87
CA ALA A 28 -19.51 58.74 35.79
C ALA A 28 -19.82 58.51 37.29
N GLY A 29 -18.77 58.15 38.05
CA GLY A 29 -18.81 57.70 39.45
C GLY A 29 -18.05 56.36 39.61
N ALA A 30 -16.76 56.30 39.95
CA ALA A 30 -16.10 56.62 41.23
C ALA A 30 -16.32 55.54 42.34
N ALA A 31 -15.39 55.23 43.26
CA ALA A 31 -13.91 55.12 43.26
C ALA A 31 -13.42 54.97 44.72
N SER A 32 -12.60 53.97 45.07
CA SER A 32 -11.75 54.04 46.29
C SER A 32 -10.61 53.02 46.38
N ARG A 33 -9.38 53.52 46.59
CA ARG A 33 -8.40 53.20 47.67
C ARG A 33 -8.29 51.73 48.14
N GLY A 34 -7.09 51.12 48.30
CA GLY A 34 -5.69 51.55 48.22
C GLY A 34 -4.77 50.30 48.22
N ARG A 35 -3.49 50.29 48.60
CA ARG A 35 -2.54 51.29 49.17
C ARG A 35 -1.10 50.87 48.78
N CYS A 36 -0.16 51.81 48.67
CA CYS A 36 1.23 51.57 48.26
C CYS A 36 2.20 51.23 49.42
N ARG A 37 3.17 50.32 49.18
CA ARG A 37 4.55 50.17 49.75
C ARG A 37 5.10 48.76 49.43
N SER A 38 6.41 48.46 49.37
CA SER A 38 7.62 49.26 49.02
C SER A 38 8.84 48.33 48.89
N ARG A 39 9.82 48.70 48.04
CA ARG A 39 11.20 48.16 47.84
C ARG A 39 11.70 47.05 48.80
N GLY A 40 12.22 45.97 48.23
CA GLY A 40 13.13 45.02 48.90
C GLY A 40 14.08 44.33 47.92
N ARG A 41 15.33 44.80 47.82
CA ARG A 41 16.41 44.14 47.05
C ARG A 41 17.16 43.19 48.00
N ARG A 42 17.31 41.92 47.65
CA ARG A 42 18.27 40.99 48.28
C ARG A 42 18.88 40.06 47.23
N GLU A 43 20.10 39.63 47.50
CA GLU A 43 20.93 38.79 46.63
C GLU A 43 20.63 37.30 46.82
N PRO A 44 20.95 36.43 45.84
CA PRO A 44 20.75 35.00 45.98
C PRO A 44 21.81 34.39 46.91
N MET A 45 21.39 33.76 48.01
CA MET A 45 22.29 32.89 48.79
C MET A 45 22.44 31.52 48.14
N SER A 46 23.64 30.95 48.27
CA SER A 46 24.01 29.64 47.76
C SER A 46 23.47 28.50 48.64
N GLY A 47 23.09 27.39 47.99
CA GLY A 47 22.69 26.13 48.61
C GLY A 47 22.92 24.98 47.63
N PRO A 48 23.37 23.79 48.08
CA PRO A 48 23.89 22.75 47.17
C PRO A 48 22.79 21.92 46.50
N MET A 49 23.06 21.48 45.26
CA MET A 49 22.30 20.40 44.61
C MET A 49 22.69 19.01 45.16
N PRO A 50 21.78 18.03 45.14
CA PRO A 50 22.12 16.63 45.40
C PRO A 50 22.99 16.05 44.27
N PRO A 51 23.85 15.05 44.57
CA PRO A 51 24.79 14.49 43.60
C PRO A 51 24.11 13.61 42.54
N ALA A 52 24.58 13.71 41.29
CA ALA A 52 24.20 12.80 40.22
C ALA A 52 24.93 11.44 40.34
N PRO A 53 24.29 10.31 39.97
CA PRO A 53 24.90 8.99 40.06
C PRO A 53 26.11 8.84 39.12
N ALA A 54 27.19 8.23 39.62
CA ALA A 54 28.46 8.14 38.92
C ALA A 54 28.40 7.23 37.69
N ARG A 55 28.88 7.73 36.54
CA ARG A 55 29.11 6.91 35.34
C ARG A 55 30.45 6.18 35.44
N GLY A 56 30.42 4.88 35.69
CA GLY A 56 31.60 4.02 35.60
C GLY A 56 32.22 4.04 34.19
N ARG A 57 33.53 4.28 34.09
CA ARG A 57 34.27 4.27 32.83
C ARG A 57 34.63 2.84 32.40
N ALA A 58 33.71 2.16 31.71
CA ALA A 58 34.05 0.96 30.96
C ALA A 58 34.90 1.34 29.71
N ARG A 59 36.21 1.03 29.76
CA ARG A 59 37.18 1.41 28.71
C ARG A 59 37.22 0.36 27.59
N ALA A 60 36.22 0.37 26.71
CA ALA A 60 36.21 -0.51 25.55
C ALA A 60 37.36 -0.16 24.57
N THR A 61 38.27 -1.11 24.35
CA THR A 61 39.40 -0.97 23.42
C THR A 61 38.99 -1.34 22.00
N LEU A 62 39.02 -0.36 21.09
CA LEU A 62 38.93 -0.60 19.64
C LEU A 62 40.28 -1.10 19.10
N PRO A 63 40.32 -2.18 18.30
CA PRO A 63 41.46 -2.49 17.46
C PRO A 63 41.45 -1.61 16.20
N SER A 64 42.62 -1.07 15.84
CA SER A 64 42.83 -0.33 14.57
C SER A 64 43.06 -1.31 13.40
N PRO A 65 42.77 -0.93 12.14
CA PRO A 65 42.91 -1.85 11.01
C PRO A 65 44.38 -2.14 10.66
N GLY A 66 44.68 -3.39 10.33
CA GLY A 66 45.97 -3.84 9.81
C GLY A 66 45.85 -4.39 8.39
N GLU A 67 46.74 -3.98 7.50
CA GLU A 67 46.76 -4.40 6.10
C GLU A 67 47.42 -5.78 5.87
N LYS A 68 47.29 -6.25 4.61
CA LYS A 68 48.01 -7.37 3.96
C LYS A 68 47.39 -8.74 4.27
N ARG A 69 47.37 -9.69 3.32
CA ARG A 69 48.06 -9.75 2.01
C ARG A 69 47.19 -10.45 0.96
N ALA A 70 47.42 -10.15 -0.32
CA ALA A 70 46.72 -10.81 -1.42
C ALA A 70 47.24 -12.24 -1.70
N ALA A 71 46.33 -13.11 -2.14
CA ALA A 71 46.60 -14.38 -2.81
C ALA A 71 45.52 -14.57 -3.90
N ALA A 72 45.83 -15.20 -5.02
CA ALA A 72 44.97 -15.19 -6.21
C ALA A 72 44.87 -16.55 -6.91
N ALA A 73 43.79 -16.69 -7.71
CA ALA A 73 43.50 -17.76 -8.67
C ALA A 73 43.17 -19.16 -8.08
N PRO A 74 42.57 -20.09 -8.88
CA PRO A 74 41.98 -19.92 -10.22
C PRO A 74 40.49 -20.30 -10.32
N ARG A 75 39.82 -19.85 -11.39
CA ARG A 75 38.56 -20.45 -11.86
C ARG A 75 38.83 -21.81 -12.51
N ARG A 76 38.00 -22.82 -12.24
CA ARG A 76 37.72 -23.92 -13.19
C ARG A 76 36.30 -24.47 -12.95
N ALA A 77 35.67 -24.95 -14.03
CA ALA A 77 34.37 -25.61 -14.01
C ALA A 77 34.53 -27.07 -14.50
N ALA A 78 33.68 -27.97 -14.00
CA ALA A 78 33.46 -29.30 -14.57
C ALA A 78 32.06 -29.80 -14.18
N ALA A 79 31.41 -30.56 -15.06
CA ALA A 79 30.04 -31.03 -14.89
C ALA A 79 29.94 -32.26 -13.96
N ALA A 80 28.77 -32.45 -13.36
CA ALA A 80 28.47 -33.60 -12.50
C ALA A 80 28.25 -34.91 -13.31
N ARG A 81 28.70 -36.04 -12.76
CA ARG A 81 28.30 -37.39 -13.21
C ARG A 81 28.49 -38.43 -12.12
N ILE A 82 27.41 -38.87 -11.47
CA ILE A 82 27.37 -40.04 -10.57
C ILE A 82 26.21 -40.94 -11.02
N ARG A 83 26.38 -42.26 -10.91
CA ARG A 83 25.37 -43.28 -11.24
C ARG A 83 24.83 -43.96 -9.98
N GLY A 84 23.51 -44.12 -9.93
CA GLY A 84 22.82 -45.40 -9.70
C GLY A 84 23.10 -46.24 -8.44
N SER A 85 22.14 -46.22 -7.53
CA SER A 85 21.64 -47.34 -6.71
C SER A 85 20.30 -46.93 -6.06
N GLU A 86 19.45 -47.79 -5.51
CA GLU A 86 18.86 -49.05 -6.01
C GLU A 86 17.55 -49.32 -5.20
N ALA A 87 16.68 -50.23 -5.67
CA ALA A 87 15.62 -50.94 -4.92
C ALA A 87 14.53 -50.16 -4.10
N ARG A 88 13.26 -50.31 -4.51
CA ARG A 88 12.23 -51.06 -3.73
C ARG A 88 11.00 -51.47 -4.59
N ARG A 89 10.15 -52.35 -4.05
CA ARG A 89 9.04 -53.07 -4.73
C ARG A 89 7.64 -52.60 -4.31
N SER A 90 6.69 -52.71 -5.24
CA SER A 90 5.35 -53.35 -5.13
C SER A 90 4.84 -53.58 -6.57
N GLU A 91 4.41 -54.77 -7.02
CA GLU A 91 3.12 -55.47 -6.80
C GLU A 91 1.89 -54.73 -7.37
N VAL A 92 0.94 -55.38 -8.08
CA VAL A 92 0.78 -56.81 -8.47
C VAL A 92 1.15 -57.01 -9.99
N GLU A 93 0.57 -57.78 -10.93
CA GLU A 93 -0.57 -58.75 -11.03
C GLU A 93 -0.30 -59.83 -12.13
N GLY A 94 -1.35 -60.51 -12.66
CA GLY A 94 -1.27 -61.60 -13.66
C GLY A 94 -1.37 -61.19 -15.15
N ALA A 95 -1.43 -62.12 -16.13
CA ALA A 95 -1.63 -63.57 -16.01
C ALA A 95 -0.92 -64.41 -17.13
N SER A 96 -1.00 -65.74 -16.99
CA SER A 96 -0.36 -66.78 -17.82
C SER A 96 -0.87 -66.91 -19.26
N HIS A 97 0.00 -67.36 -20.20
CA HIS A 97 -0.20 -68.60 -20.98
C HIS A 97 1.11 -69.08 -21.66
N SER A 98 1.15 -70.34 -22.13
CA SER A 98 2.39 -71.10 -22.32
C SER A 98 2.74 -71.54 -23.76
N ARG A 99 4.06 -71.49 -24.07
CA ARG A 99 4.90 -72.37 -24.93
C ARG A 99 4.20 -73.47 -25.77
N PRO A 100 4.66 -73.69 -27.03
CA PRO A 100 5.91 -74.44 -27.22
C PRO A 100 6.87 -73.93 -28.33
N VAL A 101 8.10 -74.44 -28.30
CA VAL A 101 9.18 -74.20 -29.29
C VAL A 101 9.16 -75.31 -30.35
N ARG A 102 9.44 -74.97 -31.62
CA ARG A 102 9.75 -75.95 -32.67
C ARG A 102 10.95 -75.50 -33.50
N PHE A 103 12.00 -76.31 -33.55
CA PHE A 103 13.15 -76.10 -34.44
C PHE A 103 12.76 -76.45 -35.89
N ILE A 104 13.15 -75.61 -36.84
CA ILE A 104 13.16 -75.91 -38.28
C ILE A 104 14.52 -75.47 -38.85
N ARG A 105 15.01 -76.21 -39.86
CA ARG A 105 16.33 -76.05 -40.49
C ARG A 105 16.49 -74.71 -41.23
N PRO A 106 17.74 -74.24 -41.46
CA PRO A 106 17.98 -73.05 -42.27
C PRO A 106 17.54 -73.26 -43.73
N SER A 107 16.70 -72.36 -44.23
CA SER A 107 16.45 -72.17 -45.66
C SER A 107 17.46 -71.17 -46.25
N ALA A 108 17.71 -71.26 -47.56
CA ALA A 108 18.76 -70.49 -48.22
C ALA A 108 18.62 -68.96 -48.06
N THR A 109 19.77 -68.27 -48.00
CA THR A 109 19.82 -66.81 -48.15
C THR A 109 19.33 -66.39 -49.53
N PRO A 110 18.36 -65.47 -49.64
CA PRO A 110 17.91 -64.95 -50.93
C PRO A 110 19.03 -64.16 -51.60
N THR A 111 18.98 -64.07 -52.92
CA THR A 111 20.05 -63.42 -53.70
C THR A 111 19.94 -61.89 -53.60
N GLY A 112 21.07 -61.20 -53.75
CA GLY A 112 21.16 -59.73 -53.66
C GLY A 112 20.40 -58.93 -54.74
N ARG A 113 19.63 -59.61 -55.60
CA ARG A 113 18.68 -59.01 -56.56
C ARG A 113 17.29 -58.88 -55.94
N GLU A 114 16.78 -59.94 -55.34
CA GLU A 114 15.46 -59.99 -54.67
C GLU A 114 15.38 -58.98 -53.52
N MET A 115 16.45 -58.87 -52.72
CA MET A 115 16.56 -57.83 -51.68
C MET A 115 16.53 -56.40 -52.24
N LYS A 116 17.00 -56.17 -53.48
CA LYS A 116 17.01 -54.83 -54.10
C LYS A 116 15.67 -54.44 -54.71
N GLU A 117 14.90 -55.39 -55.23
CA GLU A 117 13.53 -55.14 -55.70
C GLU A 117 12.58 -54.94 -54.50
N ALA A 118 12.63 -55.81 -53.48
CA ALA A 118 11.87 -55.61 -52.25
C ALA A 118 12.18 -54.28 -51.54
N ALA A 119 13.45 -53.84 -51.54
CA ALA A 119 13.84 -52.52 -51.03
C ALA A 119 13.38 -51.36 -51.93
N ARG A 120 13.34 -51.54 -53.26
CA ARG A 120 12.88 -50.50 -54.20
C ARG A 120 11.37 -50.28 -54.15
N ASP A 121 10.57 -51.32 -53.92
CA ASP A 121 9.11 -51.19 -53.87
C ASP A 121 8.60 -50.75 -52.49
N SER A 122 9.33 -51.08 -51.41
CA SER A 122 9.01 -50.59 -50.07
C SER A 122 9.33 -49.10 -49.86
N LEU A 123 10.45 -48.58 -50.39
CA LEU A 123 10.87 -47.18 -50.19
C LEU A 123 9.80 -46.12 -50.60
N PRO A 124 9.11 -46.23 -51.76
CA PRO A 124 8.00 -45.33 -52.13
C PRO A 124 6.77 -45.49 -51.23
N VAL A 125 6.48 -46.71 -50.76
CA VAL A 125 5.34 -47.00 -49.88
C VAL A 125 5.58 -46.43 -48.49
N GLU A 126 6.76 -46.66 -47.90
CA GLU A 126 7.12 -46.14 -46.59
C GLU A 126 7.18 -44.61 -46.60
N ARG A 127 7.71 -43.99 -47.67
CA ARG A 127 7.68 -42.53 -47.84
C ARG A 127 6.25 -41.99 -47.91
N ARG A 128 5.39 -42.56 -48.76
CA ARG A 128 3.98 -42.12 -48.93
C ARG A 128 3.17 -42.29 -47.62
N LYS A 129 3.49 -43.31 -46.84
CA LYS A 129 2.92 -43.62 -45.52
C LYS A 129 3.41 -42.63 -44.46
N GLN A 130 4.70 -42.25 -44.49
CA GLN A 130 5.28 -41.20 -43.65
C GLN A 130 4.70 -39.82 -43.97
N GLU A 131 4.57 -39.46 -45.25
CA GLU A 131 3.91 -38.25 -45.74
C GLU A 131 2.44 -38.19 -45.27
N GLY A 132 1.69 -39.30 -45.39
CA GLY A 132 0.33 -39.42 -44.87
C GLY A 132 0.22 -39.25 -43.34
N GLN A 133 1.19 -39.78 -42.58
CA GLN A 133 1.28 -39.58 -41.13
C GLN A 133 1.60 -38.12 -40.76
N ILE A 134 2.53 -37.48 -41.47
CA ILE A 134 2.87 -36.06 -41.30
C ILE A 134 1.65 -35.19 -41.60
N TRP A 135 0.96 -35.42 -42.72
CA TRP A 135 -0.26 -34.70 -43.09
C TRP A 135 -1.39 -34.90 -42.07
N GLY A 136 -1.59 -36.13 -41.59
CA GLY A 136 -2.54 -36.44 -40.53
C GLY A 136 -2.21 -35.74 -39.21
N SER A 137 -0.92 -35.64 -38.86
CA SER A 137 -0.44 -34.89 -37.70
C SER A 137 -0.67 -33.38 -37.86
N MET A 138 -0.26 -32.79 -38.99
CA MET A 138 -0.46 -31.38 -39.30
C MET A 138 -1.94 -30.99 -39.28
N ARG A 139 -2.84 -31.83 -39.81
CA ARG A 139 -4.29 -31.60 -39.76
C ARG A 139 -4.85 -31.65 -38.34
N ARG A 140 -4.36 -32.55 -37.48
CA ARG A 140 -4.74 -32.61 -36.05
C ARG A 140 -4.24 -31.39 -35.30
N THR A 141 -2.96 -31.02 -35.46
CA THR A 141 -2.37 -29.83 -34.85
C THR A 141 -3.06 -28.55 -35.29
N GLY A 142 -3.35 -28.40 -36.59
CA GLY A 142 -4.12 -27.26 -37.11
C GLY A 142 -5.55 -27.20 -36.56
N PHE A 143 -6.22 -28.34 -36.41
CA PHE A 143 -7.55 -28.40 -35.77
C PHE A 143 -7.50 -28.03 -34.28
N ILE A 144 -6.51 -28.52 -33.53
CA ILE A 144 -6.34 -28.22 -32.10
C ILE A 144 -6.00 -26.74 -31.89
N LEU A 145 -5.06 -26.18 -32.66
CA LEU A 145 -4.70 -24.77 -32.59
C LEU A 145 -5.85 -23.86 -33.05
N GLY A 146 -6.56 -24.23 -34.12
CA GLY A 146 -7.70 -23.47 -34.63
C GLY A 146 -8.89 -23.46 -33.66
N SER A 147 -9.27 -24.62 -33.12
CA SER A 147 -10.34 -24.72 -32.11
C SER A 147 -9.94 -24.06 -30.79
N GLY A 148 -8.69 -24.20 -30.35
CA GLY A 148 -8.14 -23.48 -29.20
C GLY A 148 -8.20 -21.96 -29.37
N LEU A 149 -7.80 -21.43 -30.53
CA LEU A 149 -7.89 -20.01 -30.85
C LEU A 149 -9.35 -19.51 -30.90
N LEU A 150 -10.25 -20.28 -31.50
CA LEU A 150 -11.69 -19.94 -31.54
C LEU A 150 -12.31 -19.93 -30.14
N MET A 151 -11.98 -20.91 -29.29
CA MET A 151 -12.42 -20.91 -27.88
C MET A 151 -11.82 -19.75 -27.10
N PHE A 152 -10.54 -19.41 -27.31
CA PHE A 152 -9.88 -18.27 -26.68
C PHE A 152 -10.54 -16.94 -27.07
N VAL A 153 -10.82 -16.73 -28.36
CA VAL A 153 -11.52 -15.52 -28.85
C VAL A 153 -12.96 -15.48 -28.35
N ALA A 154 -13.70 -16.59 -28.36
CA ALA A 154 -15.05 -16.65 -27.81
C ALA A 154 -15.08 -16.38 -26.29
N PHE A 155 -14.13 -16.91 -25.55
CA PHE A 155 -13.95 -16.65 -24.12
C PHE A 155 -13.64 -15.17 -23.85
N TRP A 156 -12.67 -14.57 -24.56
CA TRP A 156 -12.35 -13.15 -24.38
C TRP A 156 -13.47 -12.20 -24.81
N ASN A 157 -14.23 -12.53 -25.86
CA ASN A 157 -15.42 -11.76 -26.23
C ASN A 157 -16.55 -11.91 -25.20
N SER A 158 -16.73 -13.09 -24.62
CA SER A 158 -17.67 -13.32 -23.52
C SER A 158 -17.26 -12.55 -22.26
N VAL A 159 -16.00 -12.65 -21.85
CA VAL A 159 -15.45 -11.93 -20.69
C VAL A 159 -15.56 -10.42 -20.89
N THR A 160 -15.13 -9.87 -22.03
CA THR A 160 -15.23 -8.43 -22.28
C THR A 160 -16.69 -7.95 -22.36
N TRP A 161 -17.61 -8.74 -22.93
CA TRP A 161 -19.04 -8.43 -22.91
C TRP A 161 -19.63 -8.44 -21.49
N HIS A 162 -19.35 -9.47 -20.68
CA HIS A 162 -19.83 -9.55 -19.30
C HIS A 162 -19.25 -8.43 -18.43
N LEU A 163 -17.96 -8.11 -18.60
CA LEU A 163 -17.33 -6.96 -17.94
C LEU A 163 -17.99 -5.64 -18.39
N GLN A 164 -18.13 -5.38 -19.69
CA GLN A 164 -18.82 -4.17 -20.18
C GLN A 164 -20.27 -4.08 -19.67
N ARG A 165 -20.99 -5.21 -19.60
CA ARG A 165 -22.38 -5.27 -19.13
C ARG A 165 -22.51 -4.96 -17.63
N PHE A 166 -21.68 -5.57 -16.78
CA PHE A 166 -21.68 -5.30 -15.33
C PHE A 166 -21.12 -3.91 -15.03
N TRP A 167 -20.02 -3.50 -15.66
CA TRP A 167 -19.41 -2.19 -15.42
C TRP A 167 -20.30 -1.04 -15.92
N GLY A 168 -21.01 -1.22 -17.05
CA GLY A 168 -22.03 -0.29 -17.52
C GLY A 168 -23.22 -0.19 -16.56
N ALA A 169 -23.79 -1.33 -16.13
CA ALA A 169 -24.91 -1.35 -15.18
C ALA A 169 -24.54 -0.75 -13.81
N SER A 170 -23.35 -1.07 -13.30
CA SER A 170 -22.74 -0.48 -12.11
C SER A 170 -22.55 1.03 -12.30
N GLY A 171 -22.00 1.47 -13.44
CA GLY A 171 -21.83 2.88 -13.78
C GLY A 171 -23.15 3.67 -13.74
N TYR A 172 -24.21 3.17 -14.39
CA TYR A 172 -25.53 3.80 -14.32
C TYR A 172 -26.10 3.84 -12.89
N PHE A 173 -25.90 2.77 -12.09
CA PHE A 173 -26.33 2.75 -10.70
C PHE A 173 -25.60 3.81 -9.85
N TRP A 174 -24.27 3.91 -9.97
CA TRP A 174 -23.49 4.90 -9.22
C TRP A 174 -23.77 6.32 -9.67
N GLN A 175 -23.89 6.56 -10.98
CA GLN A 175 -24.26 7.85 -11.56
C GLN A 175 -25.64 8.30 -11.04
N ALA A 176 -26.64 7.42 -11.05
CA ALA A 176 -27.98 7.72 -10.53
C ALA A 176 -28.04 7.90 -8.99
N GLN A 177 -27.04 7.43 -8.22
CA GLN A 177 -26.92 7.75 -6.79
C GLN A 177 -26.18 9.08 -6.59
N TRP A 178 -25.16 9.35 -7.41
CA TRP A 178 -24.42 10.61 -7.42
C TRP A 178 -25.30 11.80 -7.82
N GLU A 179 -26.16 11.65 -8.83
CA GLU A 179 -27.12 12.69 -9.26
C GLU A 179 -28.08 13.08 -8.12
N LYS A 180 -28.65 12.10 -7.40
CA LYS A 180 -29.49 12.36 -6.22
C LYS A 180 -28.73 13.13 -5.14
N LEU A 181 -27.47 12.75 -4.90
CA LEU A 181 -26.62 13.41 -3.92
C LEU A 181 -26.22 14.83 -4.35
N PHE A 182 -25.90 15.03 -5.63
CA PHE A 182 -25.60 16.33 -6.22
C PHE A 182 -26.80 17.28 -6.08
N HIS A 183 -28.00 16.86 -6.50
CA HIS A 183 -29.21 17.67 -6.38
C HIS A 183 -29.61 17.95 -4.93
N ALA A 184 -29.38 17.01 -4.00
CA ALA A 184 -29.60 17.24 -2.57
C ALA A 184 -28.66 18.33 -1.97
N PHE A 185 -27.54 18.63 -2.64
CA PHE A 185 -26.58 19.67 -2.28
C PHE A 185 -26.45 20.77 -3.35
N GLU A 186 -27.48 20.96 -4.18
CA GLU A 186 -27.46 21.96 -5.26
C GLU A 186 -27.27 23.39 -4.71
N GLY A 187 -26.40 24.18 -5.35
CA GLY A 187 -25.92 25.47 -4.83
C GLY A 187 -25.04 25.40 -3.57
N LYS A 188 -24.78 24.20 -3.03
CA LYS A 188 -24.01 23.94 -1.80
C LYS A 188 -22.89 22.90 -2.03
N GLU A 189 -22.37 22.85 -3.25
CA GLU A 189 -21.30 21.94 -3.72
C GLU A 189 -20.08 21.89 -2.78
N TRP A 190 -19.78 22.99 -2.09
CA TRP A 190 -18.69 23.07 -1.12
C TRP A 190 -18.94 22.25 0.15
N ILE A 191 -20.19 22.15 0.62
CA ILE A 191 -20.56 21.27 1.73
C ILE A 191 -20.40 19.81 1.29
N LEU A 192 -20.89 19.48 0.09
CA LEU A 192 -20.75 18.14 -0.50
C LEU A 192 -19.26 17.75 -0.61
N PHE A 193 -18.41 18.66 -1.11
CA PHE A 193 -16.96 18.45 -1.19
C PHE A 193 -16.35 18.18 0.18
N TYR A 194 -16.60 19.02 1.19
CA TYR A 194 -16.00 18.81 2.51
C TYR A 194 -16.52 17.54 3.19
N LEU A 195 -17.80 17.20 3.05
CA LEU A 195 -18.32 15.92 3.58
C LEU A 195 -17.68 14.71 2.89
N GLY A 196 -17.57 14.71 1.55
CA GLY A 196 -16.91 13.61 0.83
C GLY A 196 -15.42 13.50 1.16
N ALA A 197 -14.68 14.61 1.05
CA ALA A 197 -13.22 14.63 1.19
C ALA A 197 -12.72 14.61 2.65
N THR A 198 -13.58 14.75 3.67
CA THR A 198 -13.15 14.67 5.08
C THR A 198 -13.95 13.66 5.89
N LEU A 199 -15.29 13.72 5.91
CA LEU A 199 -16.09 12.86 6.79
C LEU A 199 -15.92 11.37 6.45
N ILE A 200 -16.01 11.00 5.17
CA ILE A 200 -15.90 9.59 4.77
C ILE A 200 -14.49 9.01 5.07
N PRO A 201 -13.36 9.65 4.64
CA PRO A 201 -12.02 9.20 5.02
C PRO A 201 -11.79 9.15 6.54
N THR A 202 -12.30 10.13 7.29
CA THR A 202 -12.20 10.17 8.77
C THR A 202 -12.99 9.03 9.42
N LEU A 203 -14.18 8.68 8.91
CA LEU A 203 -14.96 7.53 9.38
C LEU A 203 -14.27 6.20 9.03
N CYS A 204 -13.68 6.07 7.85
CA CYS A 204 -12.86 4.90 7.49
C CYS A 204 -11.67 4.74 8.45
N PHE A 205 -10.92 5.82 8.71
CA PHE A 205 -9.79 5.83 9.64
C PHE A 205 -10.20 5.43 11.06
N TRP A 206 -11.16 6.14 11.67
CA TRP A 206 -11.55 5.87 13.06
C TRP A 206 -12.33 4.56 13.22
N GLY A 207 -13.14 4.18 12.23
CA GLY A 207 -13.87 2.90 12.25
C GLY A 207 -12.93 1.70 12.21
N PHE A 208 -11.96 1.69 11.29
CA PHE A 208 -10.97 0.61 11.21
C PHE A 208 -10.03 0.60 12.43
N ASN A 209 -9.59 1.77 12.89
CA ASN A 209 -8.78 1.87 14.10
C ASN A 209 -9.53 1.52 15.39
N ALA A 210 -10.84 1.74 15.50
CA ALA A 210 -11.61 1.30 16.66
C ALA A 210 -11.61 -0.23 16.79
N LEU A 211 -11.69 -0.97 15.68
CA LEU A 211 -11.61 -2.43 15.68
C LEU A 211 -10.23 -2.93 16.12
N LEU A 212 -9.15 -2.30 15.64
CA LEU A 212 -7.78 -2.63 16.04
C LEU A 212 -7.53 -2.28 17.52
N LEU A 213 -8.00 -1.11 17.98
CA LEU A 213 -7.79 -0.63 19.35
C LEU A 213 -8.46 -1.51 20.41
N VAL A 214 -9.52 -2.26 20.09
CA VAL A 214 -10.06 -3.30 20.98
C VAL A 214 -9.00 -4.37 21.24
N VAL A 215 -8.25 -4.79 20.23
CA VAL A 215 -7.18 -5.80 20.35
C VAL A 215 -5.98 -5.22 21.08
N ASP A 216 -5.52 -4.04 20.68
CA ASP A 216 -4.38 -3.33 21.30
C ASP A 216 -4.58 -3.06 22.80
N THR A 217 -5.82 -2.85 23.26
CA THR A 217 -6.11 -2.52 24.67
C THR A 217 -6.57 -3.71 25.52
N THR A 218 -6.98 -4.83 24.92
CA THR A 218 -7.52 -5.99 25.66
C THR A 218 -6.80 -7.32 25.40
N GLY A 219 -5.87 -7.37 24.42
CA GLY A 219 -5.26 -8.60 23.93
C GLY A 219 -6.22 -9.54 23.20
N LYS A 220 -7.45 -9.09 22.89
CA LYS A 220 -8.56 -9.93 22.40
C LYS A 220 -9.30 -9.27 21.21
N PRO A 221 -9.87 -10.08 20.29
CA PRO A 221 -9.91 -11.53 20.31
C PRO A 221 -8.64 -12.20 19.78
N ASN A 222 -8.33 -13.39 20.31
CA ASN A 222 -7.11 -14.15 20.01
C ASN A 222 -6.91 -14.43 18.50
N PHE A 223 -8.00 -14.50 17.71
CA PHE A 223 -7.91 -14.73 16.28
C PHE A 223 -7.24 -13.57 15.51
N ILE A 224 -7.24 -12.35 16.07
CA ILE A 224 -6.48 -11.19 15.57
C ILE A 224 -5.12 -11.10 16.28
N ALA A 225 -5.11 -11.21 17.62
CA ALA A 225 -3.90 -11.01 18.42
C ALA A 225 -2.70 -11.89 18.00
N ARG A 226 -2.97 -13.13 17.54
CA ARG A 226 -1.96 -14.06 17.03
C ARG A 226 -1.19 -13.61 15.77
N TYR A 227 -1.62 -12.53 15.11
CA TYR A 227 -0.90 -11.95 13.97
C TYR A 227 0.07 -10.82 14.36
N ARG A 228 0.25 -10.55 15.66
CA ARG A 228 1.17 -9.50 16.18
C ARG A 228 2.61 -9.79 15.74
N ILE A 229 3.30 -8.76 15.24
CA ILE A 229 4.66 -8.87 14.70
C ILE A 229 5.71 -8.70 15.80
N GLN A 230 5.54 -7.68 16.65
CA GLN A 230 6.40 -7.43 17.81
C GLN A 230 5.73 -7.94 19.10
N GLU A 231 5.99 -9.19 19.46
CA GLU A 231 5.51 -9.81 20.70
C GLU A 231 5.96 -9.05 21.96
N GLY A 232 5.07 -8.92 22.96
CA GLY A 232 5.38 -8.26 24.23
C GLY A 232 5.69 -6.76 24.12
N LYS A 233 5.37 -6.12 23.00
CA LYS A 233 5.53 -4.67 22.79
C LYS A 233 4.17 -3.98 22.66
N ASN A 234 3.96 -2.98 23.53
CA ASN A 234 2.71 -2.22 23.64
C ASN A 234 1.48 -3.15 23.72
N ASP A 235 1.58 -4.21 24.53
CA ASP A 235 0.56 -5.26 24.68
C ASP A 235 0.34 -5.57 26.17
N PRO A 236 -0.79 -5.14 26.77
CA PRO A 236 -1.72 -4.14 26.23
C PRO A 236 -1.06 -2.75 26.12
N VAL A 237 -1.61 -1.87 25.29
CA VAL A 237 -1.14 -0.48 25.16
C VAL A 237 -1.42 0.31 26.43
N ASP A 238 -0.42 1.06 26.92
CA ASP A 238 -0.58 1.99 28.04
C ASP A 238 -1.68 3.05 27.75
N PRO A 239 -2.76 3.13 28.56
CA PRO A 239 -3.81 4.13 28.39
C PRO A 239 -3.31 5.58 28.48
N GLY A 240 -2.21 5.84 29.22
CA GLY A 240 -1.59 7.16 29.30
C GLY A 240 -1.04 7.62 27.95
N LYS A 241 -0.22 6.79 27.33
CA LYS A 241 0.42 6.98 26.02
C LYS A 241 -0.61 6.98 24.88
N LEU A 242 -1.58 6.06 24.89
CA LEU A 242 -2.68 6.02 23.92
C LEU A 242 -3.49 7.32 23.94
N ARG A 243 -3.86 7.82 25.12
CA ARG A 243 -4.59 9.09 25.26
C ARG A 243 -3.79 10.30 24.80
N GLN A 244 -2.46 10.28 24.91
CA GLN A 244 -1.60 11.31 24.32
C GLN A 244 -1.58 11.22 22.79
N ALA A 245 -1.47 10.00 22.24
CA ALA A 245 -1.49 9.77 20.81
C ALA A 245 -2.81 10.20 20.16
N VAL A 246 -3.95 9.71 20.67
CA VAL A 246 -5.30 10.07 20.19
C VAL A 246 -5.52 11.59 20.19
N ARG A 247 -5.06 12.30 21.21
CA ARG A 247 -5.14 13.78 21.26
C ARG A 247 -4.33 14.46 20.16
N LEU A 248 -3.12 13.99 19.85
CA LEU A 248 -2.31 14.56 18.78
C LEU A 248 -2.84 14.17 17.39
N VAL A 249 -3.37 12.95 17.22
CA VAL A 249 -4.02 12.50 15.97
C VAL A 249 -5.25 13.36 15.68
N LEU A 250 -6.10 13.61 16.67
CA LEU A 250 -7.25 14.52 16.57
C LEU A 250 -6.81 15.96 16.28
N PHE A 251 -5.74 16.45 16.90
CA PHE A 251 -5.18 17.76 16.58
C PHE A 251 -4.68 17.83 15.13
N ASN A 252 -3.91 16.84 14.66
CA ASN A 252 -3.39 16.79 13.30
C ASN A 252 -4.54 16.73 12.27
N GLN A 253 -5.60 15.95 12.52
CA GLN A 253 -6.78 15.90 11.65
C GLN A 253 -7.57 17.22 11.64
N LEU A 254 -7.90 17.78 12.81
CA LEU A 254 -8.80 18.93 12.92
C LEU A 254 -8.12 20.28 12.66
N ALA A 255 -6.85 20.44 13.07
CA ALA A 255 -6.12 21.70 12.96
C ALA A 255 -5.13 21.75 11.79
N ILE A 256 -4.90 20.63 11.07
CA ILE A 256 -4.01 20.59 9.90
C ILE A 256 -4.71 19.98 8.68
N SER A 257 -5.14 18.72 8.73
CA SER A 257 -5.78 18.05 7.57
C SER A 257 -7.03 18.77 7.10
N PHE A 258 -7.93 19.13 8.01
CA PHE A 258 -9.19 19.79 7.67
C PHE A 258 -8.98 21.19 7.04
N PRO A 259 -8.13 22.09 7.59
CA PRO A 259 -7.71 23.30 6.89
C PRO A 259 -7.04 23.07 5.53
N MET A 260 -6.22 22.03 5.36
CA MET A 260 -5.61 21.70 4.07
C MET A 260 -6.65 21.24 3.04
N VAL A 261 -7.69 20.50 3.43
CA VAL A 261 -8.80 20.13 2.52
C VAL A 261 -9.72 21.32 2.22
N ILE A 262 -9.88 22.26 3.17
CA ILE A 262 -10.52 23.56 2.89
C ILE A 262 -9.74 24.35 1.84
N ALA A 263 -8.41 24.36 1.90
CA ALA A 263 -7.55 25.00 0.90
C ALA A 263 -7.50 24.25 -0.45
N LEU A 264 -7.69 22.93 -0.45
CA LEU A 264 -7.74 22.11 -1.67
C LEU A 264 -8.94 22.47 -2.57
N TYR A 265 -10.10 22.75 -1.99
CA TYR A 265 -11.32 23.05 -2.75
C TYR A 265 -11.19 24.23 -3.72
N PRO A 266 -10.77 25.45 -3.32
CA PRO A 266 -10.58 26.56 -4.26
C PRO A 266 -9.49 26.28 -5.31
N CYS A 267 -8.42 25.53 -4.95
CA CYS A 267 -7.37 25.14 -5.89
C CYS A 267 -7.87 24.21 -7.00
N LEU A 268 -8.79 23.28 -6.69
CA LEU A 268 -9.50 22.48 -7.69
C LEU A 268 -10.51 23.34 -8.47
N ARG A 269 -11.34 24.14 -7.77
CA ARG A 269 -12.35 25.04 -8.39
C ARG A 269 -11.77 26.03 -9.39
N TRP A 270 -10.51 26.42 -9.24
CA TRP A 270 -9.79 27.26 -10.19
C TRP A 270 -9.50 26.56 -11.54
N ARG A 271 -9.38 25.23 -11.57
CA ARG A 271 -9.13 24.42 -12.77
C ARG A 271 -10.37 23.73 -13.34
N GLY A 272 -11.42 23.52 -12.55
CA GLY A 272 -12.69 22.94 -12.98
C GLY A 272 -13.61 22.61 -11.81
N ASN A 273 -14.76 21.97 -12.04
CA ASN A 273 -15.62 21.56 -10.94
C ASN A 273 -15.25 20.16 -10.41
N PRO A 274 -14.73 20.01 -9.16
CA PRO A 274 -14.49 18.71 -8.56
C PRO A 274 -15.79 18.00 -8.15
N CYS A 275 -16.94 18.69 -8.13
CA CYS A 275 -18.26 18.14 -7.81
C CYS A 275 -19.19 18.11 -9.03
N ARG A 276 -18.65 18.03 -10.24
CA ARG A 276 -19.41 17.95 -11.49
C ARG A 276 -20.44 16.80 -11.49
N LEU A 277 -21.50 16.96 -12.29
CA LEU A 277 -22.59 15.97 -12.38
C LEU A 277 -22.13 14.60 -12.92
N GLU A 278 -21.14 14.58 -13.82
CA GLU A 278 -20.62 13.34 -14.43
C GLU A 278 -19.51 12.70 -13.57
N LEU A 279 -19.77 11.49 -13.08
CA LEU A 279 -18.74 10.65 -12.48
C LEU A 279 -17.60 10.34 -13.46
N PRO A 280 -16.36 10.15 -12.98
CA PRO A 280 -15.26 9.66 -13.81
C PRO A 280 -15.59 8.26 -14.33
N THR A 281 -15.23 7.98 -15.59
CA THR A 281 -15.34 6.61 -16.13
C THR A 281 -14.43 5.67 -15.35
N PHE A 282 -14.80 4.39 -15.27
CA PHE A 282 -14.03 3.40 -14.48
C PHE A 282 -12.53 3.35 -14.87
N HIS A 283 -12.23 3.42 -16.18
CA HIS A 283 -10.85 3.46 -16.67
C HIS A 283 -10.12 4.76 -16.32
N TRP A 284 -10.80 5.91 -16.32
CA TRP A 284 -10.22 7.16 -15.86
C TRP A 284 -9.95 7.14 -14.35
N PHE A 285 -10.87 6.60 -13.56
CA PHE A 285 -10.69 6.43 -12.12
C PHE A 285 -9.51 5.51 -11.77
N LEU A 286 -9.30 4.41 -12.51
CA LEU A 286 -8.10 3.57 -12.36
C LEU A 286 -6.80 4.29 -12.75
N LEU A 287 -6.82 5.13 -13.79
CA LEU A 287 -5.68 5.96 -14.17
C LEU A 287 -5.38 7.03 -13.09
N GLU A 288 -6.40 7.66 -12.54
CA GLU A 288 -6.30 8.59 -11.41
C GLU A 288 -5.65 7.89 -10.20
N LEU A 289 -6.18 6.75 -9.73
CA LEU A 289 -5.57 5.99 -8.64
C LEU A 289 -4.12 5.61 -8.92
N THR A 290 -3.78 5.19 -10.15
CA THR A 290 -2.40 4.85 -10.53
C THR A 290 -1.48 6.06 -10.42
N ILE A 291 -1.90 7.22 -10.91
CA ILE A 291 -1.14 8.47 -10.85
C ILE A 291 -1.01 8.98 -9.41
N PHE A 292 -2.06 8.84 -8.59
CA PHE A 292 -2.01 9.20 -7.17
C PHE A 292 -0.98 8.37 -6.42
N THR A 293 -0.99 7.04 -6.57
CA THR A 293 -0.05 6.13 -5.91
C THR A 293 1.40 6.39 -6.34
N LEU A 294 1.65 6.71 -7.61
CA LEU A 294 2.99 7.05 -8.11
C LEU A 294 3.49 8.41 -7.56
N ILE A 295 2.60 9.40 -7.44
CA ILE A 295 2.92 10.69 -6.81
C ILE A 295 3.14 10.53 -5.31
N GLU A 296 2.35 9.69 -4.64
CA GLU A 296 2.50 9.38 -3.22
C GLU A 296 3.85 8.70 -2.93
N GLU A 297 4.20 7.60 -3.63
CA GLU A 297 5.49 6.91 -3.45
C GLU A 297 6.67 7.89 -3.60
N VAL A 298 6.67 8.74 -4.64
CA VAL A 298 7.73 9.73 -4.87
C VAL A 298 7.76 10.78 -3.76
N MET A 299 6.64 11.43 -3.46
CA MET A 299 6.60 12.53 -2.50
C MET A 299 6.86 12.05 -1.08
N PHE A 300 6.26 10.93 -0.67
CA PHE A 300 6.44 10.32 0.64
C PHE A 300 7.89 9.86 0.83
N TYR A 301 8.44 9.06 -0.08
CA TYR A 301 9.80 8.54 0.06
C TYR A 301 10.85 9.65 0.25
N TYR A 302 10.81 10.70 -0.57
CA TYR A 302 11.78 11.80 -0.46
C TYR A 302 11.53 12.70 0.74
N SER A 303 10.28 13.01 1.11
CA SER A 303 9.98 13.83 2.30
C SER A 303 10.32 13.08 3.59
N HIS A 304 9.98 11.79 3.66
CA HIS A 304 10.25 10.90 4.79
C HIS A 304 11.76 10.69 4.98
N ARG A 305 12.48 10.33 3.92
CA ARG A 305 13.95 10.19 3.97
C ARG A 305 14.65 11.52 4.30
N LEU A 306 14.08 12.67 3.92
CA LEU A 306 14.59 13.99 4.31
C LEU A 306 14.39 14.26 5.81
N ILE A 307 13.21 14.01 6.39
CA ILE A 307 12.98 14.26 7.82
C ILE A 307 13.75 13.29 8.74
N HIS A 308 14.31 12.20 8.21
CA HIS A 308 15.32 11.36 8.88
C HIS A 308 16.73 11.94 8.92
N HIS A 309 17.02 13.02 8.20
CA HIS A 309 18.29 13.73 8.35
C HIS A 309 18.49 14.16 9.81
N PRO A 310 19.65 13.94 10.47
CA PRO A 310 19.76 14.01 11.94
C PRO A 310 19.28 15.31 12.60
N LEU A 311 19.42 16.45 11.91
CA LEU A 311 18.93 17.75 12.38
C LEU A 311 17.40 17.87 12.37
N LEU A 312 16.73 17.24 11.40
CA LEU A 312 15.27 17.22 11.28
C LEU A 312 14.68 16.12 12.17
N TYR A 313 15.28 14.92 12.16
CA TYR A 313 14.84 13.77 12.96
C TYR A 313 14.68 14.15 14.43
N LYS A 314 15.71 14.74 15.04
CA LYS A 314 15.73 15.12 16.46
C LYS A 314 14.55 15.99 16.90
N HIS A 315 14.03 16.86 16.02
CA HIS A 315 13.06 17.91 16.38
C HIS A 315 11.66 17.69 15.78
N ILE A 316 11.57 16.94 14.68
CA ILE A 316 10.33 16.66 13.94
C ILE A 316 9.99 15.17 14.13
N HIS A 317 10.67 14.31 13.37
CA HIS A 317 10.22 12.94 13.11
C HIS A 317 10.47 11.95 14.25
N LYS A 318 11.37 12.26 15.19
CA LYS A 318 11.59 11.44 16.40
C LYS A 318 10.30 11.17 17.17
N ARG A 319 9.31 12.08 17.12
CA ARG A 319 8.01 11.89 17.80
C ARG A 319 7.26 10.69 17.24
N HIS A 320 7.20 10.55 15.91
CA HIS A 320 6.56 9.41 15.26
C HIS A 320 7.17 8.08 15.73
N HIS A 321 8.50 8.07 15.81
CA HIS A 321 9.33 6.96 16.31
C HIS A 321 9.32 6.76 17.84
N GLU A 322 8.44 7.44 18.59
CA GLU A 322 8.13 7.07 19.99
C GLU A 322 7.33 5.75 20.09
N TRP A 323 6.91 5.19 18.95
CA TRP A 323 6.15 3.93 18.83
C TRP A 323 6.88 2.88 17.99
N THR A 324 8.07 2.47 18.43
CA THR A 324 8.92 1.46 17.74
C THR A 324 8.24 0.11 17.44
N ALA A 325 7.15 -0.18 18.16
CA ALA A 325 6.15 -1.18 17.79
C ALA A 325 4.83 -0.40 17.59
N PRO A 326 4.47 -0.03 16.36
CA PRO A 326 3.32 0.84 16.12
C PRO A 326 2.00 0.10 16.33
N ILE A 327 0.94 0.90 16.41
CA ILE A 327 -0.47 0.48 16.44
C ILE A 327 -1.23 1.36 15.44
N GLY A 328 -2.36 0.89 14.90
CA GLY A 328 -2.94 1.51 13.69
C GLY A 328 -3.17 3.03 13.79
N VAL A 329 -3.62 3.50 14.96
CA VAL A 329 -3.98 4.91 15.19
C VAL A 329 -2.76 5.84 15.21
N VAL A 330 -1.54 5.33 15.44
CA VAL A 330 -0.32 6.14 15.48
C VAL A 330 0.29 6.43 14.11
N SER A 331 -0.30 5.90 13.04
CA SER A 331 -0.03 6.31 11.65
C SER A 331 -0.15 7.83 11.41
N LEU A 332 -0.98 8.53 12.19
CA LEU A 332 -1.11 9.99 12.17
C LEU A 332 -0.51 10.69 13.43
N TYR A 333 0.21 9.93 14.27
CA TYR A 333 0.98 10.47 15.39
C TYR A 333 2.31 11.02 14.87
N ALA A 334 2.27 12.27 14.44
CA ALA A 334 3.35 12.97 13.75
C ALA A 334 3.54 14.38 14.31
N HIS A 335 4.73 14.95 14.14
CA HIS A 335 4.94 16.39 14.35
C HIS A 335 4.20 17.19 13.26
N PRO A 336 3.59 18.36 13.56
CA PRO A 336 2.78 19.11 12.58
C PRO A 336 3.44 19.37 11.23
N VAL A 337 4.73 19.69 11.21
CA VAL A 337 5.50 19.91 9.96
C VAL A 337 5.63 18.63 9.12
N GLU A 338 5.83 17.49 9.77
CA GLU A 338 5.89 16.17 9.13
C GLU A 338 4.51 15.76 8.63
N HIS A 339 3.46 15.99 9.42
CA HIS A 339 2.09 15.71 9.01
C HIS A 339 1.68 16.51 7.77
N VAL A 340 2.14 17.76 7.62
CA VAL A 340 2.01 18.51 6.36
C VAL A 340 2.85 17.86 5.25
N LEU A 341 4.17 17.74 5.45
CA LEU A 341 5.12 17.43 4.37
C LEU A 341 5.05 15.98 3.88
N SER A 342 4.80 15.02 4.76
CA SER A 342 4.84 13.57 4.46
C SER A 342 3.48 12.89 4.57
N ASN A 343 2.53 13.37 5.37
CA ASN A 343 1.22 12.71 5.45
C ASN A 343 0.18 13.38 4.53
N MET A 344 0.17 14.70 4.43
CA MET A 344 -0.85 15.43 3.66
C MET A 344 -0.43 15.78 2.23
N LEU A 345 0.76 16.33 2.00
CA LEU A 345 1.18 16.72 0.64
C LEU A 345 1.27 15.55 -0.35
N PRO A 346 1.83 14.36 -0.02
CA PRO A 346 1.86 13.23 -0.96
C PRO A 346 0.46 12.78 -1.40
N VAL A 347 -0.46 12.65 -0.44
CA VAL A 347 -1.84 12.20 -0.64
C VAL A 347 -2.67 13.24 -1.43
N ILE A 348 -2.50 14.54 -1.15
CA ILE A 348 -3.28 15.63 -1.77
C ILE A 348 -2.78 15.97 -3.19
N LEU A 349 -1.47 15.83 -3.47
CA LEU A 349 -0.89 16.32 -4.72
C LEU A 349 -1.42 15.56 -5.95
N GLY A 350 -1.65 14.25 -5.86
CA GLY A 350 -2.19 13.45 -6.96
C GLY A 350 -3.53 13.97 -7.50
N PRO A 351 -4.59 14.03 -6.68
CA PRO A 351 -5.87 14.59 -7.09
C PRO A 351 -5.83 16.07 -7.50
N LEU A 352 -4.92 16.86 -6.90
CA LEU A 352 -4.71 18.25 -7.29
C LEU A 352 -4.09 18.38 -8.69
N VAL A 353 -3.11 17.55 -9.03
CA VAL A 353 -2.48 17.51 -10.38
C VAL A 353 -3.50 17.08 -11.43
N MET A 354 -4.28 16.03 -11.15
CA MET A 354 -5.29 15.49 -12.06
C MET A 354 -6.58 16.32 -12.16
N ASN A 355 -6.80 17.26 -11.23
CA ASN A 355 -8.07 18.00 -11.07
C ASN A 355 -9.29 17.07 -10.91
N SER A 356 -9.13 16.08 -10.05
CA SER A 356 -10.00 14.90 -9.98
C SER A 356 -11.38 15.16 -9.41
N HIS A 357 -12.28 14.20 -9.66
CA HIS A 357 -13.63 14.22 -9.11
C HIS A 357 -13.66 13.94 -7.60
N LEU A 358 -14.67 14.45 -6.90
CA LEU A 358 -14.89 14.21 -5.47
C LEU A 358 -14.98 12.72 -5.15
N SER A 359 -15.58 11.89 -6.03
CA SER A 359 -15.60 10.44 -5.83
C SER A 359 -14.19 9.85 -5.81
N SER A 360 -13.32 10.26 -6.73
CA SER A 360 -11.92 9.82 -6.80
C SER A 360 -11.13 10.27 -5.57
N ILE A 361 -11.30 11.54 -5.16
CA ILE A 361 -10.69 12.12 -3.95
C ILE A 361 -11.14 11.36 -2.70
N THR A 362 -12.44 11.11 -2.57
CA THR A 362 -13.04 10.42 -1.41
C THR A 362 -12.53 9.00 -1.27
N VAL A 363 -12.52 8.22 -2.36
CA VAL A 363 -12.01 6.84 -2.34
C VAL A 363 -10.51 6.82 -2.13
N TRP A 364 -9.76 7.71 -2.77
CA TRP A 364 -8.30 7.82 -2.60
C TRP A 364 -7.90 8.15 -1.17
N PHE A 365 -8.46 9.19 -0.56
CA PHE A 365 -8.14 9.56 0.83
C PHE A 365 -8.56 8.48 1.83
N SER A 366 -9.67 7.77 1.56
CA SER A 366 -10.10 6.64 2.38
C SER A 366 -9.15 5.45 2.25
N LEU A 367 -8.71 5.12 1.02
CA LEU A 367 -7.76 4.05 0.74
C LEU A 367 -6.39 4.34 1.36
N ALA A 368 -5.86 5.55 1.17
CA ALA A 368 -4.59 5.98 1.74
C ALA A 368 -4.61 5.84 3.28
N LEU A 369 -5.62 6.39 3.96
CA LEU A 369 -5.74 6.29 5.42
C LEU A 369 -5.88 4.83 5.92
N ILE A 370 -6.55 3.96 5.16
CA ILE A 370 -6.61 2.52 5.48
C ILE A 370 -5.23 1.87 5.28
N VAL A 371 -4.54 2.12 4.17
CA VAL A 371 -3.20 1.57 3.89
C VAL A 371 -2.15 2.04 4.90
N THR A 372 -2.13 3.34 5.26
CA THR A 372 -1.24 3.83 6.33
C THR A 372 -1.60 3.24 7.69
N THR A 373 -2.89 2.99 7.96
CA THR A 373 -3.31 2.29 9.19
C THR A 373 -2.80 0.85 9.19
N ILE A 374 -2.91 0.13 8.06
CA ILE A 374 -2.43 -1.25 7.92
C ILE A 374 -0.90 -1.29 8.12
N SER A 375 -0.13 -0.43 7.46
CA SER A 375 1.34 -0.40 7.60
C SER A 375 1.82 -0.10 9.03
N HIS A 376 0.96 0.49 9.87
CA HIS A 376 1.24 0.79 11.28
C HIS A 376 0.55 -0.14 12.28
N CYS A 377 -0.31 -1.08 11.86
CA CYS A 377 -1.18 -1.77 12.82
C CYS A 377 -0.45 -2.77 13.74
N GLY A 378 0.79 -3.14 13.42
CA GLY A 378 1.56 -4.15 14.16
C GLY A 378 1.05 -5.59 13.99
N TYR A 379 0.03 -5.82 13.15
CA TYR A 379 -0.57 -7.12 12.88
C TYR A 379 -0.44 -7.48 11.39
N HIS A 380 0.17 -8.63 11.07
CA HIS A 380 0.18 -9.13 9.69
C HIS A 380 -1.12 -9.90 9.39
N LEU A 381 -2.19 -9.16 9.09
CA LEU A 381 -3.53 -9.72 8.88
C LEU A 381 -3.71 -10.40 7.51
N PRO A 382 -4.52 -11.48 7.41
CA PRO A 382 -4.86 -12.11 6.14
C PRO A 382 -5.54 -11.14 5.15
N PHE A 383 -5.24 -11.34 3.87
CA PHE A 383 -5.78 -10.61 2.72
C PHE A 383 -5.50 -9.10 2.68
N LEU A 384 -4.68 -8.57 3.61
CA LEU A 384 -4.24 -7.18 3.63
C LEU A 384 -2.74 -7.05 3.25
N PRO A 385 -2.29 -5.89 2.74
CA PRO A 385 -0.87 -5.64 2.48
C PRO A 385 0.01 -5.88 3.71
N SER A 386 1.21 -6.42 3.50
CA SER A 386 2.14 -6.71 4.60
C SER A 386 2.70 -5.42 5.22
N PRO A 387 2.59 -5.23 6.55
CA PRO A 387 3.20 -4.10 7.24
C PRO A 387 4.68 -4.30 7.59
N GLU A 388 5.25 -5.51 7.41
CA GLU A 388 6.62 -5.88 7.85
C GLU A 388 7.70 -4.89 7.42
N PHE A 389 7.58 -4.30 6.23
CA PHE A 389 8.50 -3.27 5.70
C PHE A 389 8.52 -2.00 6.55
N HIS A 390 7.35 -1.55 7.04
CA HIS A 390 7.22 -0.33 7.83
C HIS A 390 7.31 -0.59 9.34
N ASP A 391 6.95 -1.77 9.81
CA ASP A 391 7.27 -2.21 11.18
C ASP A 391 8.80 -2.30 11.37
N TYR A 392 9.52 -2.86 10.38
CA TYR A 392 10.99 -2.83 10.34
C TYR A 392 11.56 -1.41 10.26
N HIS A 393 10.88 -0.49 9.56
CA HIS A 393 11.23 0.93 9.58
C HIS A 393 11.18 1.51 11.00
N HIS A 394 10.08 1.31 11.75
CA HIS A 394 9.95 1.73 13.16
C HIS A 394 10.93 1.01 14.12
N LEU A 395 11.46 -0.14 13.73
CA LEU A 395 12.48 -0.88 14.49
C LEU A 395 13.93 -0.43 14.20
N LYS A 396 14.23 0.10 13.01
CA LYS A 396 15.60 0.44 12.56
C LYS A 396 15.85 1.92 12.27
N PHE A 397 14.81 2.71 12.06
CA PHE A 397 14.80 4.15 11.78
C PHE A 397 15.44 4.57 10.44
N ASN A 398 16.47 3.88 9.93
CA ASN A 398 17.31 4.38 8.83
C ASN A 398 17.21 3.62 7.49
N GLN A 399 16.17 2.81 7.29
CA GLN A 399 15.89 2.00 6.10
C GLN A 399 14.38 1.91 5.85
N CYS A 400 13.94 1.52 4.66
CA CYS A 400 12.52 1.32 4.31
C CYS A 400 11.64 2.59 4.44
N TYR A 401 11.90 3.59 3.59
CA TYR A 401 11.26 4.91 3.67
C TYR A 401 10.00 5.09 2.80
N GLY A 402 9.79 4.28 1.77
CA GLY A 402 8.70 4.41 0.80
C GLY A 402 7.37 3.79 1.26
N VAL A 403 6.36 3.93 0.41
CA VAL A 403 5.02 3.32 0.60
C VAL A 403 4.96 1.97 -0.13
N LEU A 404 5.54 1.90 -1.34
CA LEU A 404 5.66 0.68 -2.15
C LEU A 404 7.03 0.01 -2.02
N GLY A 405 8.03 0.73 -1.49
CA GLY A 405 9.43 0.26 -1.43
C GLY A 405 10.14 0.22 -2.80
N VAL A 406 9.51 0.72 -3.86
CA VAL A 406 10.11 0.78 -5.21
C VAL A 406 11.30 1.74 -5.21
N LEU A 407 11.15 2.90 -4.58
CA LEU A 407 12.24 3.85 -4.44
C LEU A 407 13.30 3.40 -3.44
N ASP A 408 12.96 2.62 -2.41
CA ASP A 408 13.96 2.01 -1.54
C ASP A 408 14.82 0.99 -2.27
N HIS A 409 14.24 0.14 -3.12
CA HIS A 409 15.00 -0.78 -3.94
C HIS A 409 15.95 -0.03 -4.88
N LEU A 410 15.47 1.02 -5.55
CA LEU A 410 16.27 1.82 -6.49
C LEU A 410 17.44 2.58 -5.81
N HIS A 411 17.29 2.95 -4.54
CA HIS A 411 18.33 3.63 -3.76
C HIS A 411 19.11 2.72 -2.80
N GLY A 412 18.79 1.42 -2.75
CA GLY A 412 19.40 0.45 -1.83
C GLY A 412 19.03 0.63 -0.35
N THR A 413 17.99 1.40 -0.01
CA THR A 413 17.58 1.64 1.39
C THR A 413 16.70 0.53 1.98
N ASP A 414 16.45 -0.55 1.24
CA ASP A 414 15.91 -1.82 1.75
C ASP A 414 16.97 -2.95 1.87
N ALA A 415 18.25 -2.64 1.65
CA ALA A 415 19.28 -3.66 1.45
C ALA A 415 19.58 -4.54 2.68
N ALA A 416 19.37 -4.04 3.92
CA ALA A 416 19.48 -4.90 5.10
C ALA A 416 18.14 -5.53 5.49
N PHE A 417 16.99 -4.89 5.22
CA PHE A 417 15.66 -5.50 5.34
C PHE A 417 15.59 -6.83 4.56
N LYS A 418 16.07 -6.82 3.30
CA LYS A 418 16.20 -8.01 2.41
C LYS A 418 17.08 -9.13 2.97
N GLN A 419 17.86 -8.89 4.01
CA GLN A 419 18.70 -9.88 4.71
C GLN A 419 18.07 -10.34 6.03
N THR A 420 16.81 -9.96 6.32
CA THR A 420 16.10 -10.30 7.55
C THR A 420 14.86 -11.15 7.32
N LYS A 421 14.44 -11.81 8.38
CA LYS A 421 13.22 -12.61 8.43
C LYS A 421 11.94 -11.82 8.20
N ALA A 422 11.94 -10.52 8.50
CA ALA A 422 10.81 -9.64 8.19
C ALA A 422 10.57 -9.55 6.67
N TYR A 423 11.62 -9.60 5.84
CA TYR A 423 11.50 -9.71 4.38
C TYR A 423 11.01 -11.09 3.92
N GLU A 424 11.44 -12.19 4.56
CA GLU A 424 10.84 -13.52 4.31
C GLU A 424 9.33 -13.52 4.56
N ARG A 425 8.89 -12.79 5.58
CA ARG A 425 7.48 -12.59 5.94
C ARG A 425 6.76 -11.50 5.14
N HIS A 426 7.45 -10.72 4.30
CA HIS A 426 6.86 -9.57 3.60
C HIS A 426 6.10 -9.99 2.32
N VAL A 427 5.03 -10.76 2.52
CA VAL A 427 4.17 -11.34 1.48
C VAL A 427 2.69 -11.12 1.81
N LEU A 428 1.81 -11.17 0.81
CA LEU A 428 0.37 -11.14 1.05
C LEU A 428 -0.09 -12.46 1.70
N LEU A 429 -0.59 -12.40 2.94
CA LEU A 429 -1.07 -13.59 3.65
C LEU A 429 -2.43 -14.06 3.12
N LEU A 430 -2.44 -15.10 2.28
CA LEU A 430 -3.65 -15.66 1.63
C LEU A 430 -4.34 -16.78 2.43
N ASN A 431 -3.94 -17.04 3.67
CA ASN A 431 -4.53 -18.08 4.53
C ASN A 431 -4.61 -17.61 6.00
N PHE A 432 -5.12 -18.47 6.88
CA PHE A 432 -5.36 -18.15 8.30
C PHE A 432 -4.28 -18.65 9.27
N THR A 433 -3.07 -18.97 8.78
CA THR A 433 -1.91 -19.35 9.60
C THR A 433 -0.97 -18.15 9.72
N PRO A 434 -0.65 -17.68 10.95
CA PRO A 434 0.32 -16.60 11.16
C PRO A 434 1.67 -16.85 10.48
N LEU A 435 2.34 -15.78 10.05
CA LEU A 435 3.67 -15.83 9.45
C LEU A 435 4.79 -16.10 10.47
N SER A 436 4.50 -15.96 11.76
CA SER A 436 5.32 -16.49 12.87
C SER A 436 5.26 -18.02 12.97
N GLU A 437 4.17 -18.67 12.55
CA GLU A 437 4.02 -20.12 12.53
C GLU A 437 4.54 -20.74 11.21
N SER A 438 4.19 -20.14 10.06
CA SER A 438 4.58 -20.66 8.74
C SER A 438 6.01 -20.31 8.31
N ILE A 439 6.58 -19.23 8.87
CA ILE A 439 7.98 -18.85 8.69
C ILE A 439 8.59 -18.65 10.10
N PRO A 440 8.83 -19.74 10.87
CA PRO A 440 9.18 -19.65 12.29
C PRO A 440 10.62 -19.18 12.50
N ASP A 441 10.83 -18.42 13.59
CA ASP A 441 12.13 -17.88 13.99
C ASP A 441 13.21 -18.97 14.11
N SER A 442 14.42 -18.64 13.65
CA SER A 442 15.58 -19.52 13.79
C SER A 442 15.77 -19.88 15.26
N PRO A 443 15.91 -21.18 15.63
CA PRO A 443 15.97 -21.58 17.02
C PRO A 443 17.15 -20.90 17.71
N LYS A 444 16.85 -20.13 18.77
CA LYS A 444 17.87 -19.50 19.61
C LYS A 444 18.84 -20.59 20.05
N LYS A 445 20.13 -20.42 19.76
CA LYS A 445 21.16 -21.27 20.35
C LYS A 445 20.99 -21.20 21.87
N LYS A 446 20.94 -22.36 22.51
CA LYS A 446 21.14 -22.44 23.96
C LYS A 446 22.62 -22.13 24.20
N GLU A 447 22.88 -21.00 24.85
CA GLU A 447 24.17 -20.69 25.47
C GLU A 447 24.30 -21.44 26.80
#